data_AF-A0A136P5X3-F1
#
_entry.id   AF-A0A136P5X3-F1
#
_cell.length_a   1.000
_cell.length_b   1.000
_cell.length_c   1.000
_cell.angle_alpha   90.00
_cell.angle_beta   90.00
_cell.angle_gamma   90.00
#
_symmetry.space_group_name_H-M   'P 1'
#
loop_
_entity.id
_entity.type
_entity.pdbx_description
1 polymer ?
#
loop_
_entity_poly.entity_id
_entity_poly.type
_entity_poly.pdbx_seq_one_letter_code
_entity_poly.pdbx_strand_id
1 'polypeptide(L)'
;MSFKPIYRFLKIKYSPAKKEDDKNSYSFTYDLIKGHNENGQEIKESFVFKSYDEPVQKFKDALQGLCPHLTEYCELPANYSSRIKVRGVSITHGDHEDGRKIPGLIITGVMQYKKSHGVLVLNTPFKQSEFLTEAGGDESKLLSDECIEVLETLFAEAERYIIGERETIEIDFAEQEIKDKADKLEKHKASKKAVNGNGNIIDIGDGK
;
A
#
# COMPACT_ATOMS: atom_id res chain seq x y z
N MET A 1 -32.17 3.67 -8.34
CA MET A 1 -31.21 3.78 -7.21
C MET A 1 -29.95 3.07 -7.63
N SER A 2 -28.80 3.77 -7.69
CA SER A 2 -27.53 3.12 -8.05
C SER A 2 -27.05 2.31 -6.83
N PHE A 3 -26.84 1.01 -7.00
CA PHE A 3 -26.32 0.13 -5.96
C PHE A 3 -24.85 0.49 -5.74
N LYS A 4 -24.52 1.16 -4.63
CA LYS A 4 -23.12 1.37 -4.27
C LYS A 4 -22.60 0.02 -3.74
N PRO A 5 -21.60 -0.60 -4.40
CA PRO A 5 -21.03 -1.84 -3.90
C PRO A 5 -20.42 -1.61 -2.51
N ILE A 6 -20.60 -2.59 -1.62
CA ILE A 6 -19.94 -2.59 -0.31
C ILE A 6 -18.67 -3.44 -0.43
N TYR A 7 -17.53 -2.79 -0.23
CA TYR A 7 -16.23 -3.45 -0.18
C TYR A 7 -15.96 -3.94 1.24
N ARG A 8 -15.82 -5.26 1.41
CA ARG A 8 -15.43 -5.87 2.67
C ARG A 8 -14.00 -6.37 2.58
N PHE A 9 -13.05 -5.60 3.10
CA PHE A 9 -11.64 -5.95 3.06
C PHE A 9 -11.32 -7.13 3.97
N LEU A 10 -10.66 -8.15 3.43
CA LEU A 10 -10.09 -9.29 4.17
C LEU A 10 -8.59 -9.13 4.39
N LYS A 11 -7.92 -8.39 3.51
CA LYS A 11 -6.49 -8.11 3.61
C LYS A 11 -6.11 -6.86 2.86
N ILE A 12 -5.27 -6.04 3.46
CA ILE A 12 -4.56 -4.93 2.80
C ILE A 12 -3.09 -5.14 3.06
N LYS A 13 -2.26 -5.15 2.01
CA LYS A 13 -0.82 -5.43 2.13
C LYS A 13 0.00 -4.52 1.23
N TYR A 14 0.98 -3.86 1.84
CA TYR A 14 2.10 -3.21 1.19
C TYR A 14 3.34 -4.12 1.26
N SER A 15 3.96 -4.34 0.10
CA SER A 15 5.26 -5.02 0.01
C SER A 15 6.26 -4.08 -0.66
N PRO A 16 7.32 -3.66 0.05
CA PRO A 16 8.33 -2.81 -0.56
C PRO A 16 9.09 -3.57 -1.66
N ALA A 17 9.66 -2.81 -2.59
CA ALA A 17 10.66 -3.30 -3.54
C ALA A 17 11.79 -4.05 -2.82
N LYS A 18 12.25 -5.18 -3.38
CA LYS A 18 13.36 -5.95 -2.81
C LYS A 18 14.72 -5.50 -3.35
N LYS A 19 14.73 -4.90 -4.53
CA LYS A 19 15.88 -4.38 -5.26
C LYS A 19 15.56 -2.98 -5.74
N GLU A 20 16.60 -2.22 -6.09
CA GLU A 20 16.47 -0.83 -6.54
C GLU A 20 15.60 -0.67 -7.80
N ASP A 21 15.65 -1.66 -8.71
CA ASP A 21 14.85 -1.67 -9.94
C ASP A 21 13.44 -2.26 -9.76
N ASP A 22 13.12 -2.84 -8.60
CA ASP A 22 11.80 -3.41 -8.34
C ASP A 22 10.82 -2.31 -7.94
N LYS A 23 9.54 -2.49 -8.28
CA LYS A 23 8.46 -1.62 -7.79
C LYS A 23 7.92 -2.12 -6.45
N ASN A 24 7.50 -1.17 -5.63
CA ASN A 24 6.58 -1.43 -4.54
C ASN A 24 5.31 -2.15 -5.05
N SER A 25 4.66 -2.94 -4.21
CA SER A 25 3.37 -3.54 -4.56
C SER A 25 2.35 -3.41 -3.46
N TYR A 26 1.12 -3.18 -3.88
CA TYR A 26 -0.06 -3.04 -3.04
C TYR A 26 -1.05 -4.14 -3.42
N SER A 27 -1.48 -4.91 -2.44
CA SER A 27 -2.34 -6.06 -2.64
C SER A 27 -3.51 -6.02 -1.67
N PHE A 28 -4.70 -6.27 -2.21
CA PHE A 28 -5.97 -6.16 -1.51
C PHE A 28 -6.73 -7.46 -1.75
N THR A 29 -7.25 -8.05 -0.68
CA THR A 29 -8.21 -9.14 -0.74
C THR A 29 -9.50 -8.62 -0.15
N TYR A 30 -10.61 -8.73 -0.87
CA TYR A 30 -11.89 -8.18 -0.45
C TYR A 30 -13.05 -8.98 -1.01
N ASP A 31 -14.17 -8.97 -0.29
CA ASP A 31 -15.46 -9.44 -0.78
C ASP A 31 -16.26 -8.24 -1.29
N LEU A 32 -16.84 -8.35 -2.48
CA LEU A 32 -17.83 -7.43 -3.01
C LEU A 32 -19.23 -7.94 -2.64
N ILE A 33 -19.94 -7.23 -1.78
CA ILE A 33 -21.29 -7.62 -1.36
C ILE A 33 -22.31 -7.11 -2.38
N LYS A 34 -23.01 -8.03 -3.04
CA LYS A 34 -23.98 -7.74 -4.11
C LYS A 34 -25.43 -7.69 -3.63
N GLY A 35 -25.70 -8.17 -2.41
CA GLY A 35 -27.03 -8.22 -1.82
C GLY A 35 -27.20 -9.44 -0.93
N HIS A 36 -28.44 -9.84 -0.71
CA HIS A 36 -28.80 -11.03 0.06
C HIS A 36 -29.69 -11.94 -0.78
N ASN A 37 -29.58 -13.26 -0.59
CA ASN A 37 -30.49 -14.23 -1.20
C ASN A 37 -31.82 -14.30 -0.43
N GLU A 38 -32.74 -15.13 -0.91
CA GLU A 38 -34.06 -15.36 -0.30
C GLU A 38 -34.00 -15.87 1.15
N ASN A 39 -32.87 -16.45 1.56
CA ASN A 39 -32.62 -16.94 2.92
C ASN A 39 -31.89 -15.90 3.79
N GLY A 40 -31.74 -14.67 3.32
CA GLY A 40 -31.03 -13.60 4.03
C GLY A 40 -29.51 -13.76 4.07
N GLN A 41 -28.92 -14.69 3.30
CA GLN A 41 -27.48 -14.87 3.24
C GLN A 41 -26.86 -13.91 2.23
N GLU A 42 -25.72 -13.33 2.57
CA GLU A 42 -24.99 -12.42 1.69
C GLU A 42 -24.54 -13.11 0.41
N ILE A 43 -24.92 -12.53 -0.73
CA ILE A 43 -24.37 -12.86 -2.03
C ILE A 43 -23.11 -12.03 -2.21
N LYS A 44 -21.96 -12.69 -2.21
CA LYS A 44 -20.65 -12.05 -2.30
C LYS A 44 -19.74 -12.70 -3.32
N GLU A 45 -18.85 -11.90 -3.89
CA GLU A 45 -17.76 -12.37 -4.74
C GLU A 45 -16.43 -11.92 -4.17
N SER A 46 -15.47 -12.84 -4.05
CA SER A 46 -14.15 -12.57 -3.51
C SER A 46 -13.17 -12.20 -4.61
N PHE A 47 -12.41 -11.14 -4.39
CA PHE A 47 -11.41 -10.63 -5.32
C PHE A 47 -10.04 -10.51 -4.67
N VAL A 48 -9.01 -10.67 -5.50
CA VAL A 48 -7.63 -10.30 -5.17
C VAL A 48 -7.16 -9.29 -6.19
N PHE A 49 -6.91 -8.07 -5.72
CA PHE A 49 -6.33 -7.00 -6.52
C PHE A 49 -4.86 -6.81 -6.13
N LYS A 50 -3.98 -6.70 -7.13
CA LYS A 50 -2.57 -6.37 -6.92
C LYS A 50 -2.15 -5.34 -7.96
N SER A 51 -1.53 -4.26 -7.50
CA SER A 51 -0.96 -3.22 -8.37
C SER A 51 0.44 -2.84 -7.89
N TYR A 52 1.23 -2.27 -8.81
CA TYR A 52 2.55 -1.70 -8.58
C TYR A 52 2.56 -0.18 -8.74
N ASP A 53 1.39 0.42 -9.00
CA ASP A 53 1.23 1.86 -9.12
C ASP A 53 1.18 2.48 -7.72
N GLU A 54 1.78 3.65 -7.54
CA GLU A 54 1.77 4.29 -6.23
C GLU A 54 0.35 4.81 -5.88
N PRO A 55 -0.14 4.52 -4.67
CA PRO A 55 -1.40 5.06 -4.18
C PRO A 55 -1.22 6.54 -3.86
N VAL A 56 -2.33 7.26 -3.75
CA VAL A 56 -2.33 8.62 -3.24
C VAL A 56 -1.72 8.68 -1.84
N GLN A 57 -1.08 9.80 -1.49
CA GLN A 57 -0.37 9.96 -0.22
C GLN A 57 -1.25 9.64 1.01
N LYS A 58 -2.53 10.01 0.97
CA LYS A 58 -3.50 9.75 2.04
C LYS A 58 -3.66 8.27 2.39
N PHE A 59 -3.58 7.37 1.40
CA PHE A 59 -3.56 5.93 1.67
C PHE A 59 -2.29 5.50 2.43
N LYS A 60 -1.13 6.02 2.03
CA LYS A 60 0.17 5.71 2.66
C LYS A 60 0.17 6.21 4.10
N ASP A 61 -0.36 7.41 4.32
CA ASP A 61 -0.49 8.02 5.64
C ASP A 61 -1.44 7.23 6.53
N ALA A 62 -2.62 6.84 6.04
CA ALA A 62 -3.56 6.01 6.78
C ALA A 62 -2.95 4.64 7.17
N LEU A 63 -2.23 4.00 6.24
CA LEU A 63 -1.58 2.73 6.51
C LEU A 63 -0.49 2.86 7.58
N GLN A 64 0.32 3.93 7.54
CA GLN A 64 1.34 4.18 8.57
C GLN A 64 0.76 4.76 9.86
N GLY A 65 -0.44 5.36 9.82
CA GLY A 65 -1.21 5.80 10.99
C GLY A 65 -1.54 4.66 11.94
N LEU A 66 -1.47 3.40 11.49
CA LEU A 66 -1.60 2.21 12.33
C LEU A 66 -0.35 1.91 13.17
N CYS A 67 0.77 2.59 12.94
CA CYS A 67 2.04 2.34 13.64
C CYS A 67 1.98 2.56 15.17
N PRO A 68 1.36 3.64 15.68
CA PRO A 68 1.18 3.82 17.12
C PRO A 68 0.41 2.65 17.75
N HIS A 69 -0.69 2.23 17.14
CA HIS A 69 -1.50 1.10 17.62
C HIS A 69 -0.74 -0.22 17.56
N LEU A 70 0.05 -0.48 16.52
CA LEU A 70 0.92 -1.65 16.47
C LEU A 70 1.97 -1.62 17.59
N THR A 71 2.54 -0.45 17.88
CA THR A 71 3.53 -0.28 18.95
C THR A 71 2.90 -0.57 20.31
N GLU A 72 1.73 0.01 20.56
CA GLU A 72 0.95 -0.13 21.78
C GLU A 72 0.49 -1.58 22.00
N TYR A 73 -0.17 -2.18 21.01
CA TYR A 73 -0.73 -3.54 21.13
C TYR A 73 0.36 -4.63 21.22
N CYS A 74 1.57 -4.34 20.76
CA CYS A 74 2.74 -5.20 20.97
C CYS A 74 3.54 -4.84 22.23
N GLU A 75 3.04 -3.91 23.06
CA GLU A 75 3.66 -3.44 24.31
C GLU A 75 5.10 -2.97 24.11
N LEU A 76 5.39 -2.35 22.96
CA LEU A 76 6.72 -1.91 22.61
C LEU A 76 7.02 -0.52 23.19
N PRO A 77 8.29 -0.19 23.45
CA PRO A 77 8.69 1.16 23.84
C PRO A 77 8.23 2.20 22.79
N ALA A 78 7.61 3.29 23.23
CA ALA A 78 7.05 4.32 22.33
C ALA A 78 8.08 4.90 21.33
N ASN A 79 9.36 4.94 21.71
CA ASN A 79 10.43 5.40 20.81
C ASN A 79 10.74 4.42 19.65
N TYR A 80 10.12 3.24 19.60
CA TYR A 80 10.29 2.28 18.52
C TYR A 80 9.43 2.60 17.29
N SER A 81 8.35 3.37 17.44
CA SER A 81 7.42 3.68 16.33
C SER A 81 8.11 4.29 15.12
N SER A 82 9.17 5.09 15.32
CA SER A 82 9.97 5.68 14.22
C SER A 82 10.73 4.64 13.37
N ARG A 83 10.97 3.44 13.91
CA ARG A 83 11.68 2.33 13.25
C ARG A 83 10.74 1.28 12.67
N ILE A 84 9.45 1.38 13.01
CA ILE A 84 8.41 0.44 12.56
C ILE A 84 7.82 0.97 11.27
N LYS A 85 7.60 0.06 10.31
CA LYS A 85 6.84 0.30 9.10
C LYS A 85 5.71 -0.70 9.02
N VAL A 86 4.48 -0.21 9.00
CA VAL A 86 3.30 -1.06 8.82
C VAL A 86 3.33 -1.62 7.41
N ARG A 87 3.06 -2.92 7.28
CA ARG A 87 3.02 -3.66 6.02
C ARG A 87 1.60 -4.05 5.64
N GLY A 88 0.65 -3.97 6.54
CA GLY A 88 -0.73 -4.30 6.20
C GLY A 88 -1.56 -4.72 7.39
N VAL A 89 -2.79 -5.08 7.08
CA VAL A 89 -3.78 -5.63 8.01
C VAL A 89 -4.39 -6.89 7.40
N SER A 90 -4.67 -7.86 8.26
CA SER A 90 -5.51 -9.02 7.93
C SER A 90 -6.79 -8.91 8.74
N ILE A 91 -7.94 -9.01 8.09
CA ILE A 91 -9.25 -8.73 8.67
C ILE A 91 -10.13 -9.98 8.56
N THR A 92 -10.84 -10.27 9.64
CA THR A 92 -11.96 -11.23 9.68
C THR A 92 -13.24 -10.49 10.07
N HIS A 93 -14.39 -11.06 9.73
CA HIS A 93 -15.69 -10.47 10.05
C HIS A 93 -16.49 -11.48 10.85
N GLY A 94 -16.69 -11.19 12.13
CA GLY A 94 -17.52 -11.99 13.02
C GLY A 94 -19.00 -11.64 12.86
N ASP A 95 -19.86 -12.62 13.13
CA ASP A 95 -21.30 -12.43 13.19
C ASP A 95 -21.69 -11.90 14.56
N HIS A 96 -22.31 -10.72 14.60
CA HIS A 96 -22.96 -10.19 15.79
C HIS A 96 -24.36 -10.79 15.95
N GLU A 97 -24.86 -10.84 17.19
CA GLU A 97 -26.21 -11.34 17.51
C GLU A 97 -27.34 -10.59 16.78
N ASP A 98 -27.14 -9.31 16.48
CA ASP A 98 -28.07 -8.47 15.70
C ASP A 98 -27.93 -8.62 14.17
N GLY A 99 -27.06 -9.51 13.70
CA GLY A 99 -26.81 -9.78 12.29
C GLY A 99 -25.79 -8.86 11.61
N ARG A 100 -25.20 -7.89 12.32
CA ARG A 100 -24.08 -7.09 11.78
C ARG A 100 -22.80 -7.90 11.64
N LYS A 101 -21.94 -7.48 10.72
CA LYS A 101 -20.59 -8.03 10.54
C LYS A 101 -19.57 -7.14 11.27
N ILE A 102 -18.97 -7.66 12.34
CA ILE A 102 -18.00 -6.93 13.14
C ILE A 102 -16.58 -7.24 12.65
N PRO A 103 -15.82 -6.24 12.17
CA PRO A 103 -14.44 -6.47 11.76
C PRO A 103 -13.56 -6.72 13.00
N GLY A 104 -12.70 -7.73 12.89
CA GLY A 104 -11.54 -7.91 13.75
C GLY A 104 -10.29 -8.10 12.92
N LEU A 105 -9.12 -7.74 13.45
CA LEU A 105 -7.91 -7.64 12.66
C LEU A 105 -6.63 -7.94 13.42
N ILE A 106 -5.59 -8.19 12.61
CA ILE A 106 -4.19 -8.23 13.00
C ILE A 106 -3.46 -7.19 12.14
N ILE A 107 -2.70 -6.30 12.78
CA ILE A 107 -1.80 -5.36 12.10
C ILE A 107 -0.43 -6.03 11.99
N THR A 108 0.13 -6.04 10.78
CA THR A 108 1.48 -6.55 10.52
C THR A 108 2.42 -5.40 10.21
N GLY A 109 3.55 -5.36 10.89
CA GLY A 109 4.61 -4.38 10.67
C GLY A 109 5.99 -5.05 10.61
N VAL A 110 6.98 -4.26 10.22
CA VAL A 110 8.38 -4.67 10.32
C VAL A 110 9.21 -3.58 10.99
N MET A 111 10.22 -3.99 11.75
CA MET A 111 11.18 -3.10 12.37
C MET A 111 12.61 -3.52 12.00
N GLN A 112 13.46 -2.57 11.63
CA GLN A 112 14.88 -2.85 11.38
C GLN A 112 15.63 -3.14 12.68
N TYR A 113 16.43 -4.21 12.73
CA TYR A 113 17.33 -4.45 13.85
C TYR A 113 18.52 -3.48 13.83
N LYS A 114 19.03 -3.12 15.01
CA LYS A 114 20.22 -2.23 15.11
C LYS A 114 21.54 -2.97 14.90
N LYS A 115 21.56 -4.28 15.14
CA LYS A 115 22.79 -5.10 15.22
C LYS A 115 22.75 -6.34 14.32
N SER A 116 21.77 -6.45 13.42
CA SER A 116 21.57 -7.64 12.58
C SER A 116 21.06 -7.22 11.20
N HIS A 117 21.45 -7.98 10.17
CA HIS A 117 21.13 -7.71 8.76
C HIS A 117 19.68 -8.07 8.35
N GLY A 118 18.75 -8.10 9.30
CA GLY A 118 17.37 -8.53 9.07
C GLY A 118 16.34 -7.57 9.65
N VAL A 119 15.07 -7.92 9.44
CA VAL A 119 13.93 -7.22 10.05
C VAL A 119 13.26 -8.11 11.09
N LEU A 120 12.76 -7.49 12.16
CA LEU A 120 11.78 -8.11 13.04
C LEU A 120 10.41 -7.95 12.39
N VAL A 121 9.68 -9.06 12.21
CA VAL A 121 8.27 -9.02 11.82
C VAL A 121 7.45 -8.95 13.10
N LEU A 122 6.56 -7.96 13.15
CA LEU A 122 5.66 -7.71 14.28
C LEU A 122 4.23 -8.00 13.82
N ASN A 123 3.47 -8.72 14.64
CA ASN A 123 2.04 -8.89 14.46
C ASN A 123 1.37 -8.54 15.79
N THR A 124 0.31 -7.75 15.72
CA THR A 124 -0.52 -7.50 16.92
C THR A 124 -1.29 -8.76 17.29
N PRO A 125 -1.73 -8.88 18.56
CA PRO A 125 -2.84 -9.77 18.89
C PRO A 125 -4.05 -9.45 18.01
N PHE A 126 -4.92 -10.45 17.83
CA PHE A 126 -6.21 -10.24 17.18
C PHE A 126 -7.09 -9.37 18.07
N LYS A 127 -7.66 -8.31 17.49
CA LYS A 127 -8.59 -7.39 18.17
C LYS A 127 -9.82 -7.12 17.31
N GLN A 128 -10.98 -6.97 17.94
CA GLN A 128 -12.27 -6.69 17.29
C GLN A 128 -12.69 -5.24 17.49
N SER A 129 -13.46 -4.67 16.58
CA SER A 129 -13.99 -3.31 16.73
C SER A 129 -15.08 -3.21 17.81
N GLU A 130 -15.88 -4.27 17.95
CA GLU A 130 -16.97 -4.37 18.93
C GLU A 130 -17.03 -5.80 19.49
N PHE A 131 -17.74 -5.99 20.60
CA PHE A 131 -18.11 -7.33 21.05
C PHE A 131 -19.06 -7.99 20.06
N LEU A 132 -19.07 -9.32 19.99
CA LEU A 132 -19.98 -10.08 19.12
C LEU A 132 -21.35 -10.34 19.75
N THR A 133 -21.49 -10.06 21.04
CA THR A 133 -22.70 -10.32 21.82
C THR A 133 -23.03 -9.12 22.70
N GLU A 134 -24.31 -8.93 23.01
CA GLU A 134 -24.74 -7.82 23.89
C GLU A 134 -24.27 -7.99 25.34
N ALA A 135 -23.94 -9.22 25.73
CA ALA A 135 -23.37 -9.52 27.04
C ALA A 135 -21.99 -8.89 27.27
N GLY A 136 -21.35 -8.35 26.23
CA GLY A 136 -20.03 -7.75 26.28
C GLY A 136 -18.92 -8.77 26.45
N GLY A 137 -17.76 -8.32 26.93
CA GLY A 137 -16.60 -9.19 27.11
C GLY A 137 -15.37 -8.47 27.64
N ASP A 138 -14.21 -9.05 27.35
CA ASP A 138 -12.91 -8.52 27.72
C ASP A 138 -12.50 -7.37 26.79
N GLU A 139 -12.51 -6.13 27.31
CA GLU A 139 -12.16 -4.91 26.58
C GLU A 139 -10.74 -4.95 26.01
N SER A 140 -9.83 -5.75 26.58
CA SER A 140 -8.46 -5.91 26.03
C SER A 140 -8.46 -6.59 24.65
N LYS A 141 -9.58 -7.19 24.24
CA LYS A 141 -9.78 -7.76 22.90
C LYS A 141 -10.32 -6.74 21.89
N LEU A 142 -10.64 -5.53 22.33
CA LEU A 142 -11.16 -4.49 21.45
C LEU A 142 -10.04 -3.61 20.88
N LEU A 143 -10.33 -3.03 19.73
CA LEU A 143 -9.60 -1.92 19.15
C LEU A 143 -9.98 -0.63 19.90
N SER A 144 -9.04 0.30 20.02
CA SER A 144 -9.38 1.65 20.48
C SER A 144 -10.17 2.41 19.40
N ASP A 145 -10.95 3.41 19.81
CA ASP A 145 -11.73 4.25 18.89
C ASP A 145 -10.82 4.95 17.87
N GLU A 146 -9.65 5.44 18.30
CA GLU A 146 -8.69 6.09 17.40
C GLU A 146 -8.14 5.09 16.37
N CYS A 147 -7.98 3.82 16.75
CA CYS A 147 -7.57 2.79 15.81
C CYS A 147 -8.66 2.54 14.76
N ILE A 148 -9.94 2.54 15.17
CA ILE A 148 -11.09 2.40 14.28
C ILE A 148 -11.14 3.55 13.27
N GLU A 149 -10.99 4.79 13.70
CA GLU A 149 -10.98 5.97 12.80
C GLU A 149 -9.87 5.89 11.73
N VAL A 150 -8.67 5.45 12.13
CA VAL A 150 -7.55 5.23 11.19
C VAL A 150 -7.88 4.13 10.19
N LEU A 151 -8.53 3.04 10.64
CA LEU A 151 -8.93 1.93 9.77
C LEU A 151 -10.02 2.33 8.77
N GLU A 152 -11.02 3.09 9.20
CA GLU A 152 -12.05 3.63 8.31
C GLU A 152 -11.43 4.49 7.21
N THR A 153 -10.46 5.34 7.58
CA THR A 153 -9.70 6.12 6.61
C THR A 153 -8.91 5.21 5.65
N LEU A 154 -8.25 4.17 6.17
CA LEU A 154 -7.51 3.20 5.35
C LEU A 154 -8.43 2.46 4.38
N PHE A 155 -9.63 2.05 4.81
CA PHE A 155 -10.60 1.34 3.97
C PHE A 155 -11.18 2.24 2.88
N ALA A 156 -11.51 3.49 3.23
CA ALA A 156 -11.98 4.47 2.25
C ALA A 156 -10.92 4.75 1.16
N GLU A 157 -9.66 4.94 1.56
CA GLU A 157 -8.58 5.15 0.59
C GLU A 157 -8.23 3.87 -0.18
N ALA A 158 -8.39 2.68 0.41
CA ALA A 158 -8.25 1.41 -0.29
C ALA A 158 -9.34 1.20 -1.35
N GLU A 159 -10.58 1.61 -1.08
CA GLU A 159 -11.69 1.60 -2.04
C GLU A 159 -11.37 2.54 -3.21
N ARG A 160 -11.02 3.80 -2.92
CA ARG A 160 -10.57 4.80 -3.92
C ARG A 160 -9.43 4.25 -4.77
N TYR A 161 -8.48 3.58 -4.12
CA TYR A 161 -7.44 2.88 -4.84
C TYR A 161 -8.07 1.81 -5.75
N ILE A 162 -8.80 0.81 -5.26
CA ILE A 162 -9.36 -0.24 -6.14
C ILE A 162 -10.14 0.30 -7.35
N ILE A 163 -10.89 1.41 -7.23
CA ILE A 163 -11.64 2.01 -8.34
C ILE A 163 -10.80 2.85 -9.31
N GLY A 164 -9.50 3.02 -9.05
CA GLY A 164 -8.53 3.60 -9.99
C GLY A 164 -7.94 4.95 -9.59
N GLU A 165 -8.26 5.50 -8.42
CA GLU A 165 -7.63 6.74 -7.95
C GLU A 165 -6.19 6.46 -7.50
N ARG A 166 -5.22 6.94 -8.28
CA ARG A 166 -3.78 6.75 -8.06
C ARG A 166 -3.08 8.08 -7.94
N GLU A 167 -1.86 8.06 -7.42
CA GLU A 167 -0.96 9.19 -7.54
C GLU A 167 -0.77 9.51 -9.04
N THR A 168 -0.97 10.77 -9.41
CA THR A 168 -0.76 11.20 -10.80
C THR A 168 0.74 11.38 -10.99
N ILE A 169 1.30 10.76 -12.02
CA ILE A 169 2.67 11.05 -12.43
C ILE A 169 2.65 12.46 -13.02
N GLU A 170 3.21 13.43 -12.30
CA GLU A 170 3.58 14.71 -12.92
C GLU A 170 4.68 14.42 -13.95
N ILE A 171 4.29 14.39 -15.21
CA ILE A 171 5.23 14.35 -16.32
C ILE A 171 5.66 15.80 -16.55
N ASP A 172 6.81 16.19 -16.02
CA ASP A 172 7.43 17.45 -16.38
C ASP A 172 8.01 17.33 -17.80
N PHE A 173 7.21 17.71 -18.80
CA PHE A 173 7.60 17.67 -20.20
C PHE A 173 8.85 18.52 -20.50
N ALA A 174 9.18 19.49 -19.64
CA ALA A 174 10.37 20.33 -19.82
C ALA A 174 11.67 19.56 -19.55
N GLU A 175 11.71 18.72 -18.51
CA GLU A 175 12.88 17.89 -18.20
C GLU A 175 13.10 16.79 -19.25
N GLN A 176 12.01 16.22 -19.76
CA GLN A 176 12.08 15.19 -20.80
C GLN A 176 12.62 15.77 -22.12
N GLU A 177 12.21 16.98 -22.52
CA GLU A 177 12.77 17.65 -23.70
C GLU A 177 14.26 17.99 -23.54
N ILE A 178 14.69 18.41 -22.34
CA ILE A 178 16.11 18.72 -22.08
C ILE A 178 16.95 17.45 -22.18
N LYS A 179 16.47 16.34 -21.63
CA LYS A 179 17.16 15.04 -21.66
C LYS A 179 17.24 14.49 -23.08
N ASP A 180 16.16 14.57 -23.85
CA ASP A 180 16.12 14.14 -25.25
C ASP A 180 17.04 14.99 -26.16
N LYS A 181 17.14 16.30 -25.90
CA LYS A 181 18.06 17.20 -26.61
C LYS A 181 19.53 16.90 -26.24
N ALA A 182 19.81 16.61 -24.97
CA ALA A 182 21.16 16.25 -24.51
C ALA A 182 21.64 14.91 -25.13
N ASP A 183 20.79 13.88 -25.14
CA ASP A 183 21.11 12.57 -25.71
C ASP A 183 21.32 12.62 -27.23
N LYS A 184 20.56 13.46 -27.94
CA LYS A 184 20.79 13.72 -29.38
C LYS A 184 22.11 14.43 -29.63
N LEU A 185 22.49 15.38 -28.77
CA LEU A 185 23.74 16.13 -28.89
C LEU A 185 24.97 15.25 -28.62
N GLU A 186 24.90 14.36 -27.63
CA GLU A 186 25.91 13.34 -27.32
C GLU A 186 26.12 12.38 -28.49
N LYS A 187 25.02 11.83 -29.05
CA LYS A 187 25.09 10.94 -30.23
C LYS A 187 25.66 11.65 -31.46
N HIS A 188 25.35 12.94 -31.64
CA HIS A 188 25.90 13.72 -32.75
C HIS A 188 27.40 14.01 -32.59
N LYS A 189 27.87 14.27 -31.36
CA LYS A 189 29.30 14.42 -31.04
C LYS A 189 30.09 13.12 -31.19
N ALA A 190 29.51 11.98 -30.80
CA ALA A 190 30.11 10.67 -31.00
C ALA A 190 30.23 10.30 -32.49
N SER A 191 29.24 10.67 -33.30
CA SER A 191 29.27 10.44 -34.76
C SER A 191 30.27 11.34 -35.51
N LYS A 192 30.64 12.51 -34.96
CA LYS A 192 31.68 13.40 -35.54
C LYS A 192 33.12 12.99 -35.14
N LYS A 193 33.30 12.08 -34.19
CA LYS A 193 34.60 11.46 -33.85
C LYS A 193 34.71 10.04 -34.42
N ALA A 194 34.70 9.92 -35.74
CA ALA A 194 35.10 8.68 -36.39
C ALA A 194 36.63 8.67 -36.54
N VAL A 195 37.29 7.74 -35.85
CA VAL A 195 38.73 7.47 -35.96
C VAL A 195 38.93 6.39 -37.03
N ASN A 196 39.81 6.59 -38.02
CA ASN A 196 40.11 5.50 -38.96
C ASN A 196 40.97 4.42 -38.29
N GLY A 197 41.08 3.25 -38.92
CA GLY A 197 41.79 2.07 -38.41
C GLY A 197 43.27 2.24 -38.07
N ASN A 198 43.85 3.44 -38.21
CA ASN A 198 45.22 3.78 -37.80
C ASN A 198 45.28 4.70 -36.56
N GLY A 199 44.16 5.01 -35.90
CA GLY A 199 44.15 5.72 -34.63
C GLY A 199 44.20 7.25 -34.70
N ASN A 200 44.09 7.85 -35.89
CA ASN A 200 44.03 9.32 -36.04
C ASN A 200 42.58 9.85 -36.05
N ILE A 201 42.34 10.92 -35.29
CA ILE A 201 41.07 11.65 -35.27
C ILE A 201 40.91 12.40 -36.60
N ILE A 202 39.86 12.11 -37.35
CA ILE A 202 39.53 12.84 -38.58
C ILE A 202 38.47 13.89 -38.24
N ASP A 203 38.83 15.17 -38.34
CA ASP A 203 37.86 16.25 -38.26
C ASP A 203 37.22 16.43 -39.64
N ILE A 204 35.97 15.98 -39.80
CA ILE A 204 35.21 16.20 -41.04
C ILE A 204 34.48 17.53 -40.86
N GLY A 205 35.23 18.62 -41.08
CA GLY A 205 34.69 19.98 -41.09
C GLY A 205 33.59 20.14 -42.14
N ASP A 206 32.53 20.87 -41.75
CA ASP A 206 31.31 21.05 -42.52
C ASP A 206 31.58 21.59 -43.94
N GLY A 207 31.17 20.82 -44.96
CA GLY A 207 31.15 21.26 -46.35
C GLY A 207 30.08 22.33 -46.55
N LYS A 208 30.48 23.44 -47.18
CA LYS A 208 29.59 24.51 -47.68
C LYS A 208 28.50 23.97 -48.60
#